data_AF-A0A5J5D5Z0-F1
#
_entry.id   AF-A0A5J5D5Z0-F1
#
_cell.length_a   1.000
_cell.length_b   1.000
_cell.length_c   1.000
_cell.angle_alpha   90.00
_cell.angle_beta   90.00
_cell.angle_gamma   90.00
#
_symmetry.space_group_name_H-M   'P 1'
#
loop_
_entity.id
_entity.type
_entity.pdbx_description
1 polymer ?
#
loop_
_entity_poly.entity_id
_entity_poly.type
_entity_poly.pdbx_seq_one_letter_code
_entity_poly.pdbx_strand_id
1 'polypeptide(L)'
;MGCTNRGVETCSSQTGYAKKELMMMAPKEKLKHFDSQAQACEDIQEFDACIQDLVRCVALTRLVHGDGHLKLAQAHARLAKAYFQFKGWGLQAQEHSTLARQLLPFCPSISSCRGENLEVLMCLLNVHLTQGGASLLTDKYPCHDIFYNNAEHVLEELHQHGGINQEEKMKTALEISTGLSRVYRRQERPEEALSQCEKSLQRLKDCGKPEKTSSVYRDMAAIEQDKGHVDQAIEHLSKARGMSLTLHNAHAIAMSHSPEALEGAQISHSLALILSAAAEPHHNDSAGHYFEQSLSAYKNSVGPQDPAFLTVQDDFCRFLLLSGHKERCVEIQRASLATKNSTFGDLSAEVADTLQLIGSMEMSEGRVKQAHRTMTKCLEIQSLFYGPRHKMTKATQKAVDMLARAPEVAERQQRQGRPSNLSPYAVSSSLVTLKLYPPPDPPWKTFSSPRKANSSLSGPDTELCSFSRAPFSCSLGSKESSLRNSSIDSCTMGETQTSSSMMHSGKLSFTN
;
A
#
# COMPACT_ATOMS: atom_id res chain seq x y z
N MET A 1 -7.61 19.72 -63.20
CA MET A 1 -7.85 18.26 -63.29
C MET A 1 -8.48 17.81 -61.98
N GLY A 2 -9.50 16.96 -62.05
CA GLY A 2 -10.45 16.76 -60.94
C GLY A 2 -10.12 15.62 -59.98
N CYS A 3 -10.69 15.77 -58.79
CA CYS A 3 -11.06 14.80 -57.75
C CYS A 3 -10.83 13.29 -57.98
N THR A 4 -10.46 12.60 -56.91
CA THR A 4 -11.37 11.62 -56.27
C THR A 4 -11.02 11.40 -54.80
N ASN A 5 -12.04 11.37 -53.95
CA ASN A 5 -11.92 10.97 -52.55
C ASN A 5 -11.51 9.48 -52.46
N ARG A 6 -10.67 9.13 -51.49
CA ARG A 6 -10.81 7.83 -50.80
C ARG A 6 -11.40 8.08 -49.43
N GLY A 7 -12.61 7.55 -49.24
CA GLY A 7 -13.40 7.76 -48.05
C GLY A 7 -12.84 7.01 -46.84
N VAL A 8 -13.26 7.48 -45.67
CA VAL A 8 -13.18 6.76 -44.40
C VAL A 8 -14.14 5.58 -44.47
N GLU A 9 -13.64 4.37 -44.69
CA GLU A 9 -14.47 3.15 -44.70
C GLU A 9 -14.01 2.09 -43.68
N THR A 10 -14.88 1.87 -42.70
CA THR A 10 -15.07 0.60 -41.96
C THR A 10 -14.00 0.11 -40.98
N CYS A 11 -13.94 0.74 -39.80
CA CYS A 11 -13.53 0.04 -38.55
C CYS A 11 -14.74 -0.53 -37.77
N SER A 12 -15.97 -0.28 -38.25
CA SER A 12 -17.24 -0.73 -37.64
C SER A 12 -17.74 -2.10 -38.12
N SER A 13 -17.17 -2.65 -39.20
CA SER A 13 -17.62 -3.90 -39.82
C SER A 13 -17.11 -5.14 -39.09
N GLN A 14 -15.84 -5.17 -38.66
CA GLN A 14 -15.23 -6.30 -37.95
C GLN A 14 -15.88 -6.54 -36.57
N THR A 15 -16.10 -5.46 -35.80
CA THR A 15 -16.79 -5.54 -34.50
C THR A 15 -18.26 -5.96 -34.65
N GLY A 16 -18.94 -5.53 -35.73
CA GLY A 16 -20.28 -5.99 -36.07
C GLY A 16 -20.34 -7.47 -36.45
N TYR A 17 -19.38 -7.97 -37.23
CA TYR A 17 -19.31 -9.36 -37.66
C TYR A 17 -19.01 -10.31 -36.50
N ALA A 18 -17.96 -10.02 -35.71
CA ALA A 18 -17.61 -10.80 -34.52
C ALA A 18 -18.76 -10.85 -33.50
N LYS A 19 -19.46 -9.73 -33.27
CA LYS A 19 -20.62 -9.69 -32.38
C LYS A 19 -21.81 -10.52 -32.91
N LYS A 20 -22.00 -10.59 -34.23
CA LYS A 20 -23.05 -11.38 -34.87
C LYS A 20 -22.73 -12.88 -34.81
N GLU A 21 -21.48 -13.26 -35.07
CA GLU A 21 -20.98 -14.63 -34.93
C GLU A 21 -21.13 -15.12 -33.48
N LEU A 22 -20.71 -14.30 -32.51
CA LEU A 22 -20.85 -14.59 -31.09
C LEU A 22 -22.32 -14.68 -30.65
N MET A 23 -23.26 -13.93 -31.26
CA MET A 23 -24.70 -14.13 -31.00
C MET A 23 -25.19 -15.52 -31.41
N MET A 24 -24.72 -16.05 -32.55
CA MET A 24 -25.19 -17.32 -33.12
C MET A 24 -24.63 -18.58 -32.44
N MET A 25 -23.52 -18.48 -31.70
CA MET A 25 -22.92 -19.62 -30.97
C MET A 25 -23.86 -20.21 -29.91
N ALA A 26 -23.76 -21.53 -29.67
CA ALA A 26 -24.46 -22.18 -28.57
C ALA A 26 -23.91 -21.75 -27.20
N PRO A 27 -24.69 -21.79 -26.09
CA PRO A 27 -24.20 -21.40 -24.76
C PRO A 27 -22.94 -22.15 -24.30
N LYS A 28 -22.80 -23.43 -24.69
CA LYS A 28 -21.62 -24.27 -24.40
C LYS A 28 -20.37 -23.86 -25.17
N GLU A 29 -20.53 -23.29 -26.37
CA GLU A 29 -19.44 -22.77 -27.19
C GLU A 29 -19.01 -21.39 -26.71
N LYS A 30 -20.00 -20.52 -26.40
CA LYS A 30 -19.79 -19.24 -25.70
C LYS A 30 -19.01 -19.42 -24.40
N LEU A 31 -19.35 -20.43 -23.60
CA LEU A 31 -18.64 -20.74 -22.35
C LEU A 31 -17.16 -21.04 -22.62
N LYS A 32 -16.83 -21.92 -23.58
CA LYS A 32 -15.44 -22.20 -23.95
C LYS A 32 -14.69 -20.97 -24.48
N HIS A 33 -15.37 -20.13 -25.27
CA HIS A 33 -14.79 -18.92 -25.83
C HIS A 33 -14.39 -17.94 -24.72
N PHE A 34 -15.34 -17.57 -23.83
CA PHE A 34 -15.05 -16.66 -22.72
C PHE A 34 -14.10 -17.26 -21.67
N ASP A 35 -14.10 -18.58 -21.47
CA ASP A 35 -13.12 -19.24 -20.58
C ASP A 35 -11.69 -19.13 -21.12
N SER A 36 -11.54 -19.29 -22.44
CA SER A 36 -10.26 -19.09 -23.13
C SER A 36 -9.82 -17.62 -23.13
N GLN A 37 -10.75 -16.68 -23.31
CA GLN A 37 -10.47 -15.23 -23.22
C GLN A 37 -10.08 -14.82 -21.80
N ALA A 38 -10.80 -15.29 -20.78
CA ALA A 38 -10.47 -15.02 -19.38
C ALA A 38 -9.05 -15.48 -19.04
N GLN A 39 -8.62 -16.64 -19.55
CA GLN A 39 -7.23 -17.11 -19.39
C GLN A 39 -6.23 -16.21 -20.12
N ALA A 40 -6.48 -15.85 -21.37
CA ALA A 40 -5.59 -14.95 -22.12
C ALA A 40 -5.48 -13.56 -21.46
N CYS A 41 -6.57 -13.01 -20.92
CA CYS A 41 -6.55 -11.75 -20.17
C CYS A 41 -5.83 -11.88 -18.82
N GLU A 42 -5.86 -13.05 -18.18
CA GLU A 42 -5.06 -13.34 -16.97
C GLU A 42 -3.55 -13.34 -17.30
N ASP A 43 -3.15 -13.98 -18.40
CA ASP A 43 -1.76 -14.05 -18.87
C ASP A 43 -1.22 -12.67 -19.30
N ILE A 44 -2.06 -11.82 -19.90
CA ILE A 44 -1.72 -10.44 -20.33
C ILE A 44 -1.88 -9.42 -19.19
N GLN A 45 -2.39 -9.82 -18.02
CA GLN A 45 -2.69 -8.97 -16.85
C GLN A 45 -3.79 -7.90 -17.11
N GLU A 46 -4.67 -8.12 -18.09
CA GLU A 46 -5.88 -7.30 -18.32
C GLU A 46 -7.00 -7.69 -17.35
N PHE A 47 -6.79 -7.39 -16.06
CA PHE A 47 -7.66 -7.85 -14.97
C PHE A 47 -9.13 -7.45 -15.09
N ASP A 48 -9.44 -6.26 -15.62
CA ASP A 48 -10.83 -5.83 -15.84
C ASP A 48 -11.53 -6.64 -16.94
N ALA A 49 -10.83 -6.98 -18.02
CA ALA A 49 -11.36 -7.82 -19.08
C ALA A 49 -11.55 -9.26 -18.56
N CYS A 50 -10.54 -9.81 -17.87
CA CYS A 50 -10.60 -11.12 -17.23
C CYS A 50 -11.82 -11.26 -16.30
N ILE A 51 -12.05 -10.30 -15.39
CA ILE A 51 -13.20 -10.33 -14.48
C ILE A 51 -14.53 -10.27 -15.25
N GLN A 52 -14.64 -9.44 -16.30
CA GLN A 52 -15.86 -9.40 -17.12
C GLN A 52 -16.14 -10.74 -17.81
N ASP A 53 -15.11 -11.42 -18.32
CA ASP A 53 -15.25 -12.74 -18.93
C ASP A 53 -15.57 -13.83 -17.90
N LEU A 54 -14.97 -13.79 -16.71
CA LEU A 54 -15.34 -14.69 -15.61
C LEU A 54 -16.80 -14.52 -15.16
N VAL A 55 -17.34 -13.29 -15.13
CA VAL A 55 -18.78 -13.05 -14.90
C VAL A 55 -19.64 -13.67 -16.01
N ARG A 56 -19.22 -13.56 -17.28
CA ARG A 56 -19.89 -14.24 -18.41
C ARG A 56 -19.82 -15.76 -18.27
N CYS A 57 -18.68 -16.31 -17.87
CA CYS A 57 -18.48 -17.73 -17.63
C CYS A 57 -19.37 -18.27 -16.50
N VAL A 58 -19.55 -17.54 -15.39
CA VAL A 58 -20.51 -17.92 -14.33
C VAL A 58 -21.94 -18.01 -14.88
N ALA A 59 -22.40 -16.98 -15.58
CA ALA A 59 -23.74 -16.96 -16.16
C ALA A 59 -23.97 -18.06 -17.20
N LEU A 60 -22.98 -18.31 -18.07
CA LEU A 60 -23.04 -19.37 -19.08
C LEU A 60 -22.92 -20.77 -18.48
N THR A 61 -22.11 -20.95 -17.44
CA THR A 61 -22.02 -22.22 -16.70
C THR A 61 -23.37 -22.56 -16.09
N ARG A 62 -24.05 -21.59 -15.48
CA ARG A 62 -25.42 -21.78 -14.95
C ARG A 62 -26.40 -22.22 -16.05
N LEU A 63 -26.34 -21.61 -17.24
CA LEU A 63 -27.19 -21.98 -18.38
C LEU A 63 -26.88 -23.36 -18.99
N VAL A 64 -25.62 -23.79 -18.97
CA VAL A 64 -25.18 -25.06 -19.59
C VAL A 64 -25.30 -26.25 -18.63
N HIS A 65 -25.09 -26.02 -17.33
CA HIS A 65 -24.96 -27.07 -16.32
C HIS A 65 -26.05 -27.06 -15.24
N GLY A 66 -26.83 -25.97 -15.13
CA GLY A 66 -27.86 -25.81 -14.11
C GLY A 66 -27.33 -25.37 -12.73
N ASP A 67 -28.26 -25.10 -11.83
CA ASP A 67 -27.98 -24.43 -10.55
C ASP A 67 -27.29 -25.29 -9.50
N GLY A 68 -27.29 -26.63 -9.64
CA GLY A 68 -26.76 -27.57 -8.64
C GLY A 68 -25.43 -28.25 -9.01
N HIS A 69 -24.75 -27.82 -10.07
CA HIS A 69 -23.57 -28.53 -10.59
C HIS A 69 -22.26 -27.95 -10.03
N LEU A 70 -21.33 -28.82 -9.63
CA LEU A 70 -19.95 -28.49 -9.20
C LEU A 70 -19.24 -27.43 -10.07
N LYS A 71 -19.45 -27.44 -11.40
CA LYS A 71 -18.86 -26.45 -12.31
C LYS A 71 -19.30 -25.03 -12.03
N LEU A 72 -20.54 -24.82 -11.58
CA LEU A 72 -21.02 -23.51 -11.15
C LEU A 72 -20.31 -23.07 -9.87
N ALA A 73 -20.12 -23.97 -8.89
CA ALA A 73 -19.34 -23.68 -7.69
C ALA A 73 -17.87 -23.33 -8.03
N GLN A 74 -17.23 -24.08 -8.93
CA GLN A 74 -15.87 -23.80 -9.43
C GLN A 74 -15.80 -22.43 -10.14
N ALA A 75 -16.78 -22.08 -10.97
CA ALA A 75 -16.84 -20.79 -11.65
C ALA A 75 -17.01 -19.63 -10.65
N HIS A 76 -17.88 -19.79 -9.63
CA HIS A 76 -18.01 -18.81 -8.54
C HIS A 76 -16.73 -18.68 -7.72
N ALA A 77 -16.01 -19.79 -7.44
CA ALA A 77 -14.74 -19.77 -6.73
C ALA A 77 -13.64 -19.05 -7.52
N ARG A 78 -13.52 -19.29 -8.84
CA ARG A 78 -12.57 -18.59 -9.72
C ARG A 78 -12.86 -17.09 -9.80
N LEU A 79 -14.13 -16.70 -9.94
CA LEU A 79 -14.53 -15.30 -9.94
C LEU A 79 -14.29 -14.61 -8.57
N ALA A 80 -14.57 -15.29 -7.46
CA ALA A 80 -14.25 -14.79 -6.12
C ALA A 80 -12.75 -14.54 -5.95
N LYS A 81 -11.92 -15.48 -6.40
CA LYS A 81 -10.46 -15.38 -6.39
C LYS A 81 -9.96 -14.20 -7.24
N ALA A 82 -10.52 -13.99 -8.43
CA ALA A 82 -10.18 -12.85 -9.29
C ALA A 82 -10.55 -11.49 -8.65
N TYR A 83 -11.74 -11.36 -8.03
CA TYR A 83 -12.11 -10.15 -7.27
C TYR A 83 -11.15 -9.87 -6.10
N PHE A 84 -10.73 -10.91 -5.38
CA PHE A 84 -9.76 -10.79 -4.30
C PHE A 84 -8.37 -10.40 -4.82
N GLN A 85 -7.79 -11.19 -5.73
CA GLN A 85 -6.40 -11.06 -6.15
C GLN A 85 -6.14 -9.84 -7.04
N PHE A 86 -7.05 -9.51 -7.95
CA PHE A 86 -6.79 -8.45 -8.94
C PHE A 86 -7.38 -7.08 -8.56
N LYS A 87 -8.41 -7.05 -7.70
CA LYS A 87 -9.10 -5.81 -7.32
C LYS A 87 -9.09 -5.50 -5.83
N GLY A 88 -8.69 -6.44 -4.97
CA GLY A 88 -8.79 -6.27 -3.51
C GLY A 88 -10.24 -6.11 -3.03
N TRP A 89 -11.23 -6.57 -3.81
CA TRP A 89 -12.65 -6.38 -3.53
C TRP A 89 -13.16 -7.46 -2.57
N GLY A 90 -12.80 -7.31 -1.29
CA GLY A 90 -13.07 -8.29 -0.24
C GLY A 90 -14.54 -8.69 -0.08
N LEU A 91 -15.49 -7.73 -0.18
CA LEU A 91 -16.91 -8.02 -0.06
C LEU A 91 -17.43 -8.87 -1.24
N GLN A 92 -17.12 -8.49 -2.48
CA GLN A 92 -17.50 -9.26 -3.67
C GLN A 92 -16.86 -10.65 -3.68
N ALA A 93 -15.60 -10.76 -3.24
CA ALA A 93 -14.94 -12.05 -3.07
C ALA A 93 -15.64 -12.93 -2.01
N GLN A 94 -16.10 -12.36 -0.89
CA GLN A 94 -16.89 -13.07 0.12
C GLN A 94 -18.25 -13.54 -0.40
N GLU A 95 -18.98 -12.69 -1.15
CA GLU A 95 -20.28 -13.06 -1.72
C GLU A 95 -20.15 -14.24 -2.68
N HIS A 96 -19.23 -14.15 -3.66
CA HIS A 96 -19.03 -15.22 -4.64
C HIS A 96 -18.45 -16.50 -4.03
N SER A 97 -17.54 -16.42 -3.05
CA SER A 97 -16.99 -17.61 -2.37
C SER A 97 -18.00 -18.26 -1.41
N THR A 98 -18.87 -17.49 -0.75
CA THR A 98 -19.96 -18.02 0.07
C THR A 98 -20.98 -18.76 -0.79
N LEU A 99 -21.36 -18.18 -1.94
CA LEU A 99 -22.21 -18.85 -2.92
C LEU A 99 -21.55 -20.11 -3.49
N ALA A 100 -20.24 -20.07 -3.80
CA ALA A 100 -19.50 -21.27 -4.19
C ALA A 100 -19.60 -22.38 -3.13
N ARG A 101 -19.46 -22.08 -1.83
CA ARG A 101 -19.64 -23.09 -0.77
C ARG A 101 -21.07 -23.62 -0.70
N GLN A 102 -22.09 -22.76 -0.82
CA GLN A 102 -23.50 -23.19 -0.80
C GLN A 102 -23.87 -24.12 -1.96
N LEU A 103 -23.14 -24.00 -3.09
CA LEU A 103 -23.31 -24.84 -4.28
C LEU A 103 -22.50 -26.15 -4.24
N LEU A 104 -21.56 -26.31 -3.29
CA LEU A 104 -20.88 -27.58 -3.10
C LEU A 104 -21.81 -28.56 -2.37
N PRO A 105 -21.85 -29.85 -2.79
CA PRO A 105 -22.63 -30.85 -2.07
C PRO A 105 -22.13 -30.96 -0.63
N PHE A 106 -23.06 -31.04 0.32
CA PHE A 106 -22.72 -31.47 1.68
C PHE A 106 -22.05 -32.84 1.57
N CYS A 107 -20.93 -33.04 2.26
CA CYS A 107 -20.09 -34.23 2.08
C CYS A 107 -20.17 -35.18 3.30
N PRO A 108 -21.27 -35.92 3.51
CA PRO A 108 -21.28 -37.05 4.41
C PRO A 108 -20.61 -38.24 3.73
N SER A 109 -19.37 -38.52 4.11
CA SER A 109 -18.74 -39.85 4.02
C SER A 109 -18.75 -40.54 2.63
N ILE A 110 -17.71 -40.27 1.84
CA ILE A 110 -17.15 -41.18 0.81
C ILE A 110 -18.19 -41.82 -0.15
N SER A 111 -18.47 -41.16 -1.29
CA SER A 111 -19.28 -41.75 -2.36
C SER A 111 -18.54 -41.92 -3.69
N SER A 112 -18.71 -43.12 -4.26
CA SER A 112 -18.53 -43.68 -5.62
C SER A 112 -17.50 -43.18 -6.65
N CYS A 113 -16.86 -42.01 -6.60
CA CYS A 113 -15.87 -41.62 -7.62
C CYS A 113 -14.67 -40.83 -7.07
N ARG A 114 -13.45 -41.41 -7.16
CA ARG A 114 -12.22 -40.77 -6.65
C ARG A 114 -11.95 -39.41 -7.31
N GLY A 115 -12.22 -39.27 -8.61
CA GLY A 115 -11.96 -38.02 -9.34
C GLY A 115 -12.87 -36.85 -8.92
N GLU A 116 -14.18 -37.09 -8.82
CA GLU A 116 -15.15 -36.05 -8.44
C GLU A 116 -14.91 -35.53 -7.01
N ASN A 117 -14.52 -36.42 -6.08
CA ASN A 117 -14.16 -36.02 -4.72
C ASN A 117 -12.91 -35.10 -4.69
N LEU A 118 -11.92 -35.33 -5.56
CA LEU A 118 -10.75 -34.45 -5.68
C LEU A 118 -11.11 -33.07 -6.25
N GLU A 119 -12.00 -33.00 -7.25
CA GLU A 119 -12.49 -31.72 -7.79
C GLU A 119 -13.28 -30.91 -6.74
N VAL A 120 -14.07 -31.58 -5.90
CA VAL A 120 -14.78 -30.94 -4.77
C VAL A 120 -13.78 -30.39 -3.74
N LEU A 121 -12.79 -31.18 -3.32
CA LEU A 121 -11.76 -30.74 -2.37
C LEU A 121 -10.92 -29.58 -2.92
N MET A 122 -10.52 -29.61 -4.19
CA MET A 122 -9.82 -28.51 -4.85
C MET A 122 -10.66 -27.23 -4.92
N CYS A 123 -11.95 -27.35 -5.19
CA CYS A 123 -12.87 -26.20 -5.14
C CYS A 123 -12.99 -25.65 -3.71
N LEU A 124 -13.16 -26.54 -2.72
CA LEU A 124 -13.30 -26.19 -1.31
C LEU A 124 -12.04 -25.47 -0.77
N LEU A 125 -10.85 -25.97 -1.11
CA LEU A 125 -9.56 -25.34 -0.80
C LEU A 125 -9.49 -23.91 -1.34
N ASN A 126 -9.77 -23.70 -2.63
CA ASN A 126 -9.77 -22.35 -3.23
C ASN A 126 -10.78 -21.41 -2.56
N VAL A 127 -11.96 -21.92 -2.18
CA VAL A 127 -12.98 -21.14 -1.46
C VAL A 127 -12.49 -20.74 -0.07
N HIS A 128 -11.88 -21.66 0.70
CA HIS A 128 -11.32 -21.35 2.02
C HIS A 128 -10.18 -20.33 1.96
N LEU A 129 -9.22 -20.48 1.03
CA LEU A 129 -8.13 -19.52 0.83
C LEU A 129 -8.66 -18.14 0.46
N THR A 130 -9.62 -18.07 -0.47
CA THR A 130 -10.24 -16.81 -0.90
C THR A 130 -11.00 -16.14 0.24
N GLN A 131 -11.70 -16.89 1.09
CA GLN A 131 -12.41 -16.34 2.26
C GLN A 131 -11.46 -15.85 3.34
N GLY A 132 -10.40 -16.61 3.66
CA GLY A 132 -9.36 -16.17 4.58
C GLY A 132 -8.76 -14.84 4.12
N GLY A 133 -8.31 -14.78 2.87
CA GLY A 133 -7.73 -13.58 2.27
C GLY A 133 -8.70 -12.40 2.19
N ALA A 134 -9.92 -12.62 1.70
CA ALA A 134 -10.94 -11.58 1.61
C ALA A 134 -11.39 -11.07 2.99
N SER A 135 -11.39 -11.94 4.02
CA SER A 135 -11.71 -11.54 5.39
C SER A 135 -10.67 -10.59 5.98
N LEU A 136 -9.38 -10.74 5.66
CA LEU A 136 -8.34 -9.77 6.05
C LEU A 136 -8.51 -8.37 5.43
N LEU A 137 -9.34 -8.22 4.40
CA LEU A 137 -9.70 -6.95 3.78
C LEU A 137 -10.99 -6.34 4.33
N THR A 138 -11.67 -7.02 5.28
CA THR A 138 -12.97 -6.60 5.81
C THR A 138 -13.01 -6.73 7.34
N ASP A 139 -13.19 -5.62 8.06
CA ASP A 139 -13.30 -5.62 9.54
C ASP A 139 -14.61 -6.25 10.09
N LYS A 140 -15.31 -7.09 9.31
CA LYS A 140 -16.66 -7.60 9.60
C LYS A 140 -16.73 -9.00 10.22
N TYR A 141 -15.64 -9.78 10.23
CA TYR A 141 -15.70 -11.22 10.53
C TYR A 141 -14.65 -11.66 11.56
N PRO A 142 -14.99 -11.88 12.84
CA PRO A 142 -14.00 -12.25 13.86
C PRO A 142 -13.34 -13.63 13.63
N CYS A 143 -13.93 -14.49 12.80
CA CYS A 143 -13.53 -15.88 12.56
C CYS A 143 -12.58 -16.05 11.36
N HIS A 144 -11.53 -15.23 11.27
CA HIS A 144 -10.58 -15.24 10.14
C HIS A 144 -9.72 -16.52 10.06
N ASP A 145 -9.35 -17.08 11.21
CA ASP A 145 -8.43 -18.23 11.35
C ASP A 145 -9.08 -19.55 10.93
N ILE A 146 -10.38 -19.73 11.23
CA ILE A 146 -11.18 -20.89 10.84
C ILE A 146 -11.08 -21.17 9.33
N PHE A 147 -11.05 -20.15 8.47
CA PHE A 147 -10.95 -20.37 7.02
C PHE A 147 -9.61 -20.98 6.61
N TYR A 148 -8.50 -20.47 7.14
CA TYR A 148 -7.16 -20.98 6.82
C TYR A 148 -6.86 -22.33 7.51
N ASN A 149 -7.35 -22.55 8.74
CA ASN A 149 -7.23 -23.86 9.40
C ASN A 149 -7.98 -24.95 8.63
N ASN A 150 -9.18 -24.65 8.12
CA ASN A 150 -9.91 -25.57 7.23
C ASN A 150 -9.19 -25.75 5.88
N ALA A 151 -8.52 -24.72 5.34
CA ALA A 151 -7.67 -24.88 4.15
C ALA A 151 -6.50 -25.83 4.39
N GLU A 152 -5.86 -25.79 5.57
CA GLU A 152 -4.76 -26.71 5.93
C GLU A 152 -5.25 -28.17 6.01
N HIS A 153 -6.43 -28.40 6.60
CA HIS A 153 -7.05 -29.73 6.63
C HIS A 153 -7.33 -30.28 5.22
N VAL A 154 -8.02 -29.51 4.38
CA VAL A 154 -8.35 -29.91 3.00
C VAL A 154 -7.09 -30.12 2.16
N LEU A 155 -6.03 -29.35 2.39
CA LEU A 155 -4.74 -29.51 1.71
C LEU A 155 -4.07 -30.85 2.06
N GLU A 156 -4.13 -31.27 3.32
CA GLU A 156 -3.59 -32.57 3.74
C GLU A 156 -4.43 -33.74 3.21
N GLU A 157 -5.77 -33.64 3.19
CA GLU A 157 -6.65 -34.63 2.55
C GLU A 157 -6.36 -34.78 1.04
N LEU A 158 -6.23 -33.66 0.32
CA LEU A 158 -5.86 -33.64 -1.10
C LEU A 158 -4.53 -34.35 -1.35
N HIS A 159 -3.54 -34.14 -0.48
CA HIS A 159 -2.24 -34.79 -0.59
C HIS A 159 -2.32 -36.30 -0.32
N GLN A 160 -3.03 -36.72 0.74
CA GLN A 160 -3.24 -38.14 1.07
C GLN A 160 -3.94 -38.92 -0.06
N HIS A 161 -4.81 -38.25 -0.82
CA HIS A 161 -5.51 -38.84 -1.96
C HIS A 161 -4.79 -38.67 -3.31
N GLY A 162 -3.63 -38.00 -3.34
CA GLY A 162 -2.83 -37.78 -4.54
C GLY A 162 -3.40 -36.75 -5.52
N GLY A 163 -4.26 -35.84 -5.05
CA GLY A 163 -4.90 -34.80 -5.85
C GLY A 163 -4.09 -33.52 -6.03
N ILE A 164 -2.95 -33.38 -5.36
CA ILE A 164 -2.05 -32.22 -5.45
C ILE A 164 -0.60 -32.68 -5.45
N ASN A 165 0.24 -32.05 -6.29
CA ASN A 165 1.66 -32.39 -6.34
C ASN A 165 2.44 -31.75 -5.16
N GLN A 166 3.67 -32.20 -4.90
CA GLN A 166 4.44 -31.72 -3.75
C GLN A 166 4.79 -30.23 -3.84
N GLU A 167 5.05 -29.68 -5.03
CA GLU A 167 5.36 -28.26 -5.21
C GLU A 167 4.13 -27.36 -4.97
N GLU A 168 2.98 -27.76 -5.50
CA GLU A 168 1.69 -27.10 -5.26
C GLU A 168 1.32 -27.17 -3.77
N LYS A 169 1.47 -28.34 -3.12
CA LYS A 169 1.26 -28.46 -1.68
C LYS A 169 2.09 -27.47 -0.91
N MET A 170 3.39 -27.38 -1.19
CA MET A 170 4.31 -26.48 -0.48
C MET A 170 3.97 -25.01 -0.76
N LYS A 171 3.60 -24.66 -2.00
CA LYS A 171 3.12 -23.32 -2.36
C LYS A 171 1.87 -22.92 -1.57
N THR A 172 0.86 -23.79 -1.52
CA THR A 172 -0.38 -23.53 -0.79
C THR A 172 -0.18 -23.53 0.73
N ALA A 173 0.67 -24.41 1.28
CA ALA A 173 1.00 -24.42 2.69
C ALA A 173 1.67 -23.10 3.14
N LEU A 174 2.53 -22.51 2.30
CA LEU A 174 3.12 -21.18 2.54
C LEU A 174 2.06 -20.07 2.44
N GLU A 175 1.14 -20.12 1.48
CA GLU A 175 0.02 -19.18 1.38
C GLU A 175 -0.87 -19.21 2.64
N ILE A 176 -1.15 -20.41 3.16
CA ILE A 176 -1.91 -20.63 4.40
C ILE A 176 -1.17 -20.05 5.62
N SER A 177 0.11 -20.38 5.83
CA SER A 177 0.84 -19.88 7.01
C SER A 177 1.08 -18.36 6.96
N THR A 178 1.29 -17.77 5.78
CA THR A 178 1.32 -16.30 5.62
C THR A 178 -0.06 -15.68 5.91
N GLY A 179 -1.14 -16.34 5.49
CA GLY A 179 -2.51 -15.96 5.83
C GLY A 179 -2.78 -15.98 7.34
N LEU A 180 -2.49 -17.11 8.00
CA LEU A 180 -2.64 -17.29 9.45
C LEU A 180 -1.79 -16.29 10.24
N SER A 181 -0.53 -16.06 9.83
CA SER A 181 0.34 -15.07 10.48
C SER A 181 -0.29 -13.67 10.48
N ARG A 182 -0.84 -13.23 9.35
CA ARG A 182 -1.55 -11.94 9.22
C ARG A 182 -2.84 -11.91 10.03
N VAL A 183 -3.57 -13.01 10.09
CA VAL A 183 -4.77 -13.15 10.93
C VAL A 183 -4.43 -13.04 12.41
N TYR A 184 -3.48 -13.82 12.91
CA TYR A 184 -3.09 -13.81 14.31
C TYR A 184 -2.50 -12.46 14.74
N ARG A 185 -1.73 -11.80 13.87
CA ARG A 185 -1.27 -10.42 14.08
C ARG A 185 -2.44 -9.43 14.21
N ARG A 186 -3.47 -9.54 13.36
CA ARG A 186 -4.70 -8.73 13.46
C ARG A 186 -5.57 -9.05 14.70
N GLN A 187 -5.46 -10.25 15.23
CA GLN A 187 -6.15 -10.69 16.46
C GLN A 187 -5.32 -10.43 17.74
N GLU A 188 -4.22 -9.69 17.67
CA GLU A 188 -3.31 -9.45 18.81
C GLU A 188 -2.76 -10.75 19.44
N ARG A 189 -2.55 -11.79 18.62
CA ARG A 189 -1.97 -13.11 18.98
C ARG A 189 -0.56 -13.26 18.40
N PRO A 190 0.44 -12.46 18.83
CA PRO A 190 1.74 -12.40 18.18
C PRO A 190 2.52 -13.71 18.18
N GLU A 191 2.53 -14.46 19.29
CA GLU A 191 3.33 -15.69 19.41
C GLU A 191 2.86 -16.78 18.44
N GLU A 192 1.55 -16.84 18.16
CA GLU A 192 0.99 -17.74 17.15
C GLU A 192 1.31 -17.27 15.72
N ALA A 193 1.37 -15.96 15.50
CA ALA A 193 1.79 -15.38 14.22
C ALA A 193 3.28 -15.70 13.93
N LEU A 194 4.15 -15.56 14.94
CA LEU A 194 5.57 -15.90 14.87
C LEU A 194 5.77 -17.40 14.65
N SER A 195 5.06 -18.26 15.36
CA SER A 195 5.10 -19.72 15.14
C SER A 195 4.70 -20.11 13.71
N GLN A 196 3.75 -19.39 13.08
CA GLN A 196 3.43 -19.61 11.66
C GLN A 196 4.52 -19.12 10.71
N CYS A 197 5.21 -18.02 11.03
CA CYS A 197 6.40 -17.59 10.30
C CYS A 197 7.55 -18.59 10.41
N GLU A 198 7.81 -19.14 11.60
CA GLU A 198 8.83 -20.19 11.82
C GLU A 198 8.54 -21.45 11.00
N LYS A 199 7.28 -21.92 10.99
CA LYS A 199 6.84 -23.03 10.12
C LYS A 199 7.11 -22.73 8.64
N SER A 200 6.84 -21.51 8.19
CA SER A 200 7.14 -21.08 6.81
C SER A 200 8.64 -21.06 6.52
N LEU A 201 9.49 -20.58 7.43
CA LEU A 201 10.95 -20.61 7.29
C LEU A 201 11.48 -22.04 7.19
N GLN A 202 11.00 -22.94 8.04
CA GLN A 202 11.39 -24.35 8.01
C GLN A 202 10.97 -25.02 6.69
N ARG A 203 9.71 -24.84 6.25
CA ARG A 203 9.21 -25.33 4.95
C ARG A 203 10.09 -24.81 3.79
N LEU A 204 10.46 -23.53 3.77
CA LEU A 204 11.32 -22.95 2.73
C LEU A 204 12.76 -23.49 2.74
N LYS A 205 13.31 -23.73 3.92
CA LYS A 205 14.63 -24.36 4.11
C LYS A 205 14.65 -25.78 3.55
N ASP A 206 13.64 -26.57 3.87
CA ASP A 206 13.50 -27.96 3.40
C ASP A 206 13.31 -28.04 1.88
N CYS A 207 12.71 -27.01 1.27
CA CYS A 207 12.56 -26.87 -0.18
C CYS A 207 13.83 -26.44 -0.92
N GLY A 208 14.87 -25.98 -0.22
CA GLY A 208 16.01 -25.30 -0.85
C GLY A 208 15.63 -24.01 -1.59
N LYS A 209 14.57 -23.31 -1.13
CA LYS A 209 14.04 -22.07 -1.72
C LYS A 209 14.26 -20.85 -0.81
N PRO A 210 15.53 -20.44 -0.56
CA PRO A 210 15.87 -19.37 0.38
C PRO A 210 15.35 -17.99 -0.07
N GLU A 211 15.11 -17.80 -1.38
CA GLU A 211 14.70 -16.52 -1.96
C GLU A 211 13.44 -15.94 -1.30
N LYS A 212 12.50 -16.80 -0.89
CA LYS A 212 11.24 -16.36 -0.28
C LYS A 212 11.34 -16.08 1.22
N THR A 213 12.44 -16.47 1.88
CA THR A 213 12.60 -16.29 3.34
C THR A 213 12.70 -14.82 3.74
N SER A 214 13.19 -13.96 2.84
CA SER A 214 13.17 -12.49 2.96
C SER A 214 11.77 -11.98 3.33
N SER A 215 10.73 -12.43 2.61
CA SER A 215 9.35 -12.00 2.87
C SER A 215 8.82 -12.43 4.24
N VAL A 216 9.21 -13.63 4.71
CA VAL A 216 8.79 -14.15 6.02
C VAL A 216 9.46 -13.38 7.16
N TYR A 217 10.75 -13.06 7.03
CA TYR A 217 11.44 -12.22 8.01
C TYR A 217 10.87 -10.78 8.09
N ARG A 218 10.37 -10.23 6.97
CA ARG A 218 9.66 -8.94 6.98
C ARG A 218 8.33 -9.04 7.75
N ASP A 219 7.57 -10.11 7.54
CA ASP A 219 6.32 -10.34 8.28
C ASP A 219 6.60 -10.58 9.79
N MET A 220 7.69 -11.28 10.17
CA MET A 220 8.16 -11.37 11.56
C MET A 220 8.52 -10.01 12.18
N ALA A 221 9.28 -9.19 11.46
CA ALA A 221 9.67 -7.87 11.94
C ALA A 221 8.46 -6.95 12.18
N ALA A 222 7.42 -7.05 11.35
CA ALA A 222 6.18 -6.33 11.55
C ALA A 222 5.41 -6.81 12.80
N ILE A 223 5.46 -8.12 13.13
CA ILE A 223 4.88 -8.65 14.37
C ILE A 223 5.64 -8.14 15.60
N GLU A 224 6.98 -8.19 15.59
CA GLU A 224 7.79 -7.66 16.69
C GLU A 224 7.69 -6.13 16.84
N GLN A 225 7.50 -5.41 15.73
CA GLN A 225 7.18 -3.98 15.77
C GLN A 225 5.82 -3.71 16.43
N ASP A 226 4.78 -4.48 16.10
CA ASP A 226 3.46 -4.36 16.71
C ASP A 226 3.48 -4.72 18.23
N LYS A 227 4.42 -5.57 18.67
CA LYS A 227 4.73 -5.85 20.10
C LYS A 227 5.54 -4.74 20.78
N GLY A 228 6.18 -3.85 20.02
CA GLY A 228 7.12 -2.84 20.53
C GLY A 228 8.57 -3.34 20.73
N HIS A 229 8.91 -4.55 20.30
CA HIS A 229 10.26 -5.12 20.39
C HIS A 229 11.15 -4.64 19.23
N VAL A 230 11.58 -3.38 19.31
CA VAL A 230 12.36 -2.68 18.26
C VAL A 230 13.62 -3.46 17.86
N ASP A 231 14.40 -3.99 18.80
CA ASP A 231 15.66 -4.69 18.51
C ASP A 231 15.44 -5.99 17.73
N GLN A 232 14.41 -6.76 18.07
CA GLN A 232 14.05 -7.99 17.37
C GLN A 232 13.53 -7.70 15.95
N ALA A 233 12.76 -6.62 15.78
CA ALA A 233 12.35 -6.16 14.45
C ALA A 233 13.54 -5.75 13.57
N ILE A 234 14.55 -5.05 14.13
CA ILE A 234 15.80 -4.71 13.45
C ILE A 234 16.59 -5.98 13.08
N GLU A 235 16.69 -6.97 13.98
CA GLU A 235 17.36 -8.23 13.71
C GLU A 235 16.70 -9.01 12.56
N HIS A 236 15.37 -9.13 12.58
CA HIS A 236 14.60 -9.80 11.52
C HIS A 236 14.73 -9.08 10.18
N LEU A 237 14.62 -7.75 10.12
CA LEU A 237 14.85 -7.02 8.87
C LEU A 237 16.31 -7.11 8.39
N SER A 238 17.28 -7.19 9.30
CA SER A 238 18.69 -7.40 8.94
C SER A 238 18.90 -8.78 8.30
N LYS A 239 18.25 -9.83 8.82
CA LYS A 239 18.20 -11.17 8.19
C LYS A 239 17.51 -11.13 6.81
N ALA A 240 16.36 -10.45 6.70
CA ALA A 240 15.67 -10.25 5.43
C ALA A 240 16.57 -9.57 4.40
N ARG A 241 17.25 -8.49 4.79
CA ARG A 241 18.17 -7.72 3.96
C ARG A 241 19.35 -8.59 3.51
N GLY A 242 19.94 -9.36 4.42
CA GLY A 242 21.03 -10.28 4.11
C GLY A 242 20.64 -11.26 3.00
N MET A 243 19.42 -11.83 3.09
CA MET A 243 18.90 -12.76 2.08
C MET A 243 18.56 -12.08 0.75
N SER A 244 17.98 -10.88 0.79
CA SER A 244 17.70 -10.08 -0.42
C SER A 244 19.00 -9.69 -1.14
N LEU A 245 20.08 -9.38 -0.41
CA LEU A 245 21.39 -9.08 -0.98
C LEU A 245 22.10 -10.30 -1.57
N THR A 246 22.07 -11.46 -0.93
CA THR A 246 22.65 -12.69 -1.51
C THR A 246 21.91 -13.09 -2.79
N LEU A 247 20.59 -12.97 -2.79
CA LEU A 247 19.75 -13.22 -3.96
C LEU A 247 20.01 -12.21 -5.08
N HIS A 248 20.06 -10.91 -4.77
CA HIS A 248 20.37 -9.87 -5.74
C HIS A 248 21.76 -10.07 -6.36
N ASN A 249 22.79 -10.41 -5.57
CA ASN A 249 24.12 -10.69 -6.11
C ASN A 249 24.16 -11.93 -7.02
N ALA A 250 23.32 -12.94 -6.76
CA ALA A 250 23.15 -14.08 -7.65
C ALA A 250 22.41 -13.73 -8.96
N HIS A 251 21.38 -12.87 -8.89
CA HIS A 251 20.56 -12.47 -10.04
C HIS A 251 21.10 -11.27 -10.84
N ALA A 252 21.97 -10.42 -10.26
CA ALA A 252 22.59 -9.28 -10.94
C ALA A 252 23.54 -9.70 -12.08
N ILE A 253 23.97 -10.98 -12.08
CA ILE A 253 24.69 -11.61 -13.19
C ILE A 253 23.76 -11.85 -14.40
N ALA A 254 22.43 -11.86 -14.20
CA ALA A 254 21.44 -12.18 -15.22
C ALA A 254 20.74 -10.96 -15.86
N MET A 255 20.23 -9.99 -15.09
CA MET A 255 19.47 -8.82 -15.60
C MET A 255 19.59 -7.57 -14.71
N SER A 256 19.56 -6.37 -15.31
CA SER A 256 19.76 -5.07 -14.62
C SER A 256 18.52 -4.44 -13.98
N HIS A 257 17.33 -5.01 -14.17
CA HIS A 257 16.06 -4.52 -13.58
C HIS A 257 15.30 -5.70 -12.99
N SER A 258 15.63 -6.05 -11.74
CA SER A 258 15.14 -7.25 -11.07
C SER A 258 14.18 -6.91 -9.92
N PRO A 259 13.08 -7.66 -9.70
CA PRO A 259 12.12 -7.38 -8.62
C PRO A 259 12.74 -7.51 -7.21
N GLU A 260 13.84 -8.26 -7.08
CA GLU A 260 14.61 -8.41 -5.84
C GLU A 260 15.27 -7.10 -5.40
N ALA A 261 15.65 -6.22 -6.35
CA ALA A 261 16.19 -4.90 -6.03
C ALA A 261 15.14 -4.01 -5.36
N LEU A 262 13.88 -4.12 -5.79
CA LEU A 262 12.74 -3.44 -5.16
C LEU A 262 12.44 -3.99 -3.76
N GLU A 263 12.56 -5.32 -3.58
CA GLU A 263 12.42 -5.96 -2.26
C GLU A 263 13.50 -5.48 -1.28
N GLY A 264 14.75 -5.39 -1.71
CA GLY A 264 15.85 -4.83 -0.92
C GLY A 264 15.65 -3.35 -0.58
N ALA A 265 15.06 -2.58 -1.49
CA ALA A 265 14.70 -1.18 -1.26
C ALA A 265 13.62 -1.02 -0.18
N GLN A 266 12.58 -1.86 -0.21
CA GLN A 266 11.52 -1.93 0.81
C GLN A 266 12.08 -2.27 2.19
N ILE A 267 12.92 -3.32 2.29
CA ILE A 267 13.53 -3.72 3.57
C ILE A 267 14.41 -2.61 4.14
N SER A 268 15.16 -1.92 3.27
CA SER A 268 15.97 -0.76 3.68
C SER A 268 15.12 0.41 4.17
N HIS A 269 13.97 0.68 3.55
CA HIS A 269 13.01 1.68 4.03
C HIS A 269 12.42 1.31 5.39
N SER A 270 12.00 0.05 5.59
CA SER A 270 11.52 -0.44 6.88
C SER A 270 12.57 -0.30 7.99
N LEU A 271 13.84 -0.65 7.71
CA LEU A 271 14.94 -0.45 8.66
C LEU A 271 15.14 1.02 8.99
N ALA A 272 15.13 1.90 7.98
CA ALA A 272 15.27 3.33 8.16
C ALA A 272 14.15 3.91 9.06
N LEU A 273 12.90 3.51 8.82
CA LEU A 273 11.75 3.93 9.62
C LEU A 273 11.88 3.49 11.09
N ILE A 274 12.18 2.22 11.35
CA ILE A 274 12.31 1.69 12.71
C ILE A 274 13.48 2.36 13.45
N LEU A 275 14.64 2.48 12.80
CA LEU A 275 15.81 3.15 13.37
C LEU A 275 15.56 4.65 13.62
N SER A 276 14.79 5.33 12.76
CA SER A 276 14.42 6.74 12.96
C SER A 276 13.43 6.98 14.11
N ALA A 277 12.70 5.94 14.53
CA ALA A 277 11.76 5.99 15.64
C ALA A 277 12.39 5.56 16.97
N ALA A 278 13.55 4.89 16.94
CA ALA A 278 14.29 4.50 18.13
C ALA A 278 14.92 5.72 18.82
N ALA A 279 14.90 5.75 20.15
CA ALA A 279 15.36 6.90 20.93
C ALA A 279 16.89 7.11 20.93
N GLU A 280 17.67 6.08 20.55
CA GLU A 280 19.13 6.08 20.66
C GLU A 280 19.81 6.92 19.57
N PRO A 281 20.72 7.86 19.92
CA PRO A 281 21.39 8.73 18.96
C PRO A 281 22.10 7.99 17.83
N HIS A 282 22.73 6.85 18.12
CA HIS A 282 23.48 6.02 17.16
C HIS A 282 22.60 5.41 16.04
N HIS A 283 21.27 5.33 16.25
CA HIS A 283 20.36 4.86 15.22
C HIS A 283 20.07 5.92 14.15
N ASN A 284 20.32 7.21 14.39
CA ASN A 284 20.13 8.26 13.38
C ASN A 284 21.08 8.10 12.18
N ASP A 285 22.38 7.94 12.42
CA ASP A 285 23.36 7.76 11.33
C ASP A 285 23.05 6.51 10.49
N SER A 286 22.65 5.44 11.19
CA SER A 286 22.20 4.19 10.56
C SER A 286 20.93 4.41 9.73
N ALA A 287 19.91 5.07 10.28
CA ALA A 287 18.65 5.37 9.58
C ALA A 287 18.89 6.19 8.32
N GLY A 288 19.72 7.24 8.39
CA GLY A 288 20.10 8.06 7.25
C GLY A 288 20.73 7.23 6.11
N HIS A 289 21.68 6.37 6.44
CA HIS A 289 22.29 5.45 5.48
C HIS A 289 21.26 4.47 4.86
N TYR A 290 20.35 3.91 5.65
CA TYR A 290 19.28 3.04 5.14
C TYR A 290 18.28 3.78 4.23
N PHE A 291 17.92 5.03 4.53
CA PHE A 291 17.10 5.87 3.64
C PHE A 291 17.80 6.14 2.31
N GLU A 292 19.09 6.52 2.34
CA GLU A 292 19.86 6.79 1.11
C GLU A 292 19.99 5.53 0.23
N GLN A 293 20.22 4.37 0.83
CA GLN A 293 20.24 3.09 0.12
C GLN A 293 18.88 2.73 -0.49
N SER A 294 17.79 2.92 0.26
CA SER A 294 16.43 2.69 -0.26
C SER A 294 16.12 3.62 -1.44
N LEU A 295 16.36 4.93 -1.30
CA LEU A 295 16.14 5.91 -2.36
C LEU A 295 16.94 5.61 -3.63
N SER A 296 18.20 5.20 -3.48
CA SER A 296 19.04 4.80 -4.62
C SER A 296 18.45 3.58 -5.34
N ALA A 297 18.05 2.54 -4.59
CA ALA A 297 17.48 1.33 -5.16
C ALA A 297 16.13 1.57 -5.85
N TYR A 298 15.21 2.31 -5.23
CA TYR A 298 13.94 2.72 -5.84
C TYR A 298 14.17 3.53 -7.12
N LYS A 299 15.05 4.53 -7.09
CA LYS A 299 15.37 5.37 -8.24
C LYS A 299 15.93 4.58 -9.42
N ASN A 300 16.71 3.54 -9.17
CA ASN A 300 17.29 2.68 -10.22
C ASN A 300 16.32 1.61 -10.72
N SER A 301 15.38 1.16 -9.88
CA SER A 301 14.43 0.08 -10.20
C SER A 301 13.16 0.57 -10.90
N VAL A 302 12.51 1.61 -10.35
CA VAL A 302 11.20 2.13 -10.82
C VAL A 302 11.27 3.58 -11.30
N GLY A 303 12.36 4.30 -11.00
CA GLY A 303 12.57 5.68 -11.44
C GLY A 303 12.06 6.73 -10.45
N PRO A 304 12.44 8.02 -10.65
CA PRO A 304 12.15 9.09 -9.71
C PRO A 304 10.71 9.63 -9.76
N GLN A 305 9.92 9.27 -10.78
CA GLN A 305 8.50 9.65 -10.91
C GLN A 305 7.55 8.67 -10.20
N ASP A 306 8.04 7.51 -9.78
CA ASP A 306 7.23 6.47 -9.16
C ASP A 306 6.66 6.92 -7.80
N PRO A 307 5.37 6.70 -7.51
CA PRO A 307 4.77 7.08 -6.23
C PRO A 307 5.45 6.49 -5.00
N ALA A 308 6.02 5.27 -5.07
CA ALA A 308 6.74 4.67 -3.95
C ALA A 308 8.08 5.38 -3.71
N PHE A 309 8.84 5.73 -4.76
CA PHE A 309 10.05 6.55 -4.61
C PHE A 309 9.74 7.89 -3.94
N LEU A 310 8.68 8.59 -4.38
CA LEU A 310 8.28 9.88 -3.82
C LEU A 310 7.82 9.75 -2.35
N THR A 311 7.18 8.63 -1.98
CA THR A 311 6.80 8.34 -0.59
C THR A 311 8.02 8.14 0.31
N VAL A 312 9.00 7.34 -0.13
CA VAL A 312 10.27 7.13 0.61
C VAL A 312 11.05 8.45 0.75
N GLN A 313 11.00 9.30 -0.27
CA GLN A 313 11.62 10.63 -0.24
C GLN A 313 10.98 11.53 0.82
N ASP A 314 9.66 11.46 1.00
CA ASP A 314 8.94 12.23 2.02
C ASP A 314 9.21 11.73 3.45
N ASP A 315 9.35 10.42 3.64
CA ASP A 315 9.77 9.86 4.93
C ASP A 315 11.23 10.20 5.27
N PHE A 316 12.14 10.17 4.28
CA PHE A 316 13.51 10.66 4.48
C PHE A 316 13.53 12.15 4.82
N CYS A 317 12.69 12.96 4.17
CA CYS A 317 12.53 14.38 4.49
C CYS A 317 12.01 14.60 5.92
N ARG A 318 11.05 13.77 6.38
CA ARG A 318 10.56 13.77 7.76
C ARG A 318 11.68 13.44 8.76
N PHE A 319 12.48 12.41 8.49
CA PHE A 319 13.66 12.06 9.27
C PHE A 319 14.65 13.22 9.34
N LEU A 320 15.04 13.80 8.20
CA LEU A 320 15.98 14.95 8.15
C LEU A 320 15.49 16.15 8.97
N LEU A 321 14.18 16.42 9.04
CA LEU A 321 13.63 17.48 9.88
C LEU A 321 13.76 17.19 11.39
N LEU A 322 13.62 15.92 11.80
CA LEU A 322 13.78 15.47 13.19
C LEU A 322 15.25 15.49 13.60
N SER A 323 16.16 15.04 12.73
CA SER A 323 17.62 15.09 12.94
C SER A 323 18.23 16.50 12.79
N GLY A 324 17.42 17.53 12.51
CA GLY A 324 17.86 18.93 12.42
C GLY A 324 18.41 19.38 11.05
N HIS A 325 18.56 18.48 10.07
CA HIS A 325 19.04 18.74 8.71
C HIS A 325 17.99 19.39 7.79
N LYS A 326 17.42 20.52 8.26
CA LYS A 326 16.29 21.22 7.61
C LYS A 326 16.61 21.71 6.20
N GLU A 327 17.83 22.20 5.96
CA GLU A 327 18.27 22.72 4.66
C GLU A 327 18.24 21.63 3.60
N ARG A 328 18.89 20.48 3.86
CA ARG A 328 18.91 19.30 2.97
C ARG A 328 17.50 18.79 2.66
N CYS A 329 16.61 18.77 3.65
CA CYS A 329 15.20 18.40 3.46
C CYS A 329 14.49 19.34 2.47
N VAL A 330 14.68 20.66 2.62
CA VAL A 330 14.03 21.66 1.76
C VAL A 330 14.62 21.68 0.35
N GLU A 331 15.91 21.41 0.18
CA GLU A 331 16.53 21.21 -1.14
C GLU A 331 15.91 20.03 -1.89
N ILE A 332 15.80 18.87 -1.24
CA ILE A 332 15.17 17.67 -1.80
C ILE A 332 13.72 17.97 -2.22
N GLN A 333 12.96 18.66 -1.38
CA GLN A 333 11.55 18.97 -1.63
C GLN A 333 11.32 20.05 -2.68
N ARG A 334 12.24 21.02 -2.82
CA ARG A 334 12.23 21.96 -3.95
C ARG A 334 12.52 21.24 -5.27
N ALA A 335 13.43 20.25 -5.27
CA ALA A 335 13.74 19.45 -6.44
C ALA A 335 12.62 18.44 -6.81
N SER A 336 11.87 17.91 -5.83
CA SER A 336 10.79 16.95 -6.07
C SER A 336 9.50 17.58 -6.58
N LEU A 337 9.25 18.86 -6.30
CA LEU A 337 7.96 19.52 -6.55
C LEU A 337 7.46 19.36 -7.99
N ALA A 338 8.30 19.59 -9.00
CA ALA A 338 7.91 19.43 -10.41
C ALA A 338 7.53 17.98 -10.75
N THR A 339 8.25 17.00 -10.18
CA THR A 339 7.96 15.58 -10.31
C THR A 339 6.62 15.23 -9.66
N LYS A 340 6.38 15.69 -8.42
CA LYS A 340 5.11 15.47 -7.70
C LYS A 340 3.92 16.06 -8.44
N ASN A 341 4.05 17.27 -8.99
CA ASN A 341 3.02 17.88 -9.84
C ASN A 341 2.70 16.98 -11.07
N SER A 342 3.71 16.35 -11.67
CA SER A 342 3.50 15.45 -12.82
C SER A 342 2.92 14.09 -12.42
N THR A 343 3.24 13.55 -11.24
CA THR A 343 2.79 12.22 -10.79
C THR A 343 1.40 12.27 -10.14
N PHE A 344 1.15 13.24 -9.27
CA PHE A 344 -0.09 13.35 -8.48
C PHE A 344 -1.05 14.43 -8.99
N GLY A 345 -0.60 15.31 -9.89
CA GLY A 345 -1.32 16.48 -10.36
C GLY A 345 -1.05 17.74 -9.52
N ASP A 346 -1.20 18.92 -10.13
CA ASP A 346 -0.98 20.22 -9.48
C ASP A 346 -1.90 20.48 -8.27
N LEU A 347 -3.07 19.83 -8.25
CA LEU A 347 -4.08 19.93 -7.19
C LEU A 347 -4.11 18.60 -6.40
N SER A 348 -3.05 18.31 -5.66
CA SER A 348 -2.91 17.09 -4.85
C SER A 348 -2.44 17.38 -3.42
N ALA A 349 -2.67 16.43 -2.51
CA ALA A 349 -2.27 16.57 -1.11
C ALA A 349 -0.75 16.61 -0.95
N GLU A 350 -0.06 15.78 -1.73
CA GLU A 350 1.39 15.61 -1.79
C GLU A 350 2.07 16.92 -2.23
N VAL A 351 1.51 17.61 -3.22
CA VAL A 351 1.96 18.94 -3.67
C VAL A 351 1.66 20.02 -2.62
N ALA A 352 0.48 19.97 -1.98
CA ALA A 352 0.12 20.92 -0.93
C ALA A 352 1.07 20.85 0.28
N ASP A 353 1.38 19.63 0.76
CA ASP A 353 2.29 19.41 1.89
C ASP A 353 3.73 19.81 1.56
N THR A 354 4.17 19.54 0.32
CA THR A 354 5.48 19.99 -0.20
C THR A 354 5.57 21.52 -0.23
N LEU A 355 4.54 22.21 -0.74
CA LEU A 355 4.45 23.67 -0.71
C LEU A 355 4.36 24.23 0.73
N GLN A 356 3.67 23.54 1.63
CA GLN A 356 3.59 23.95 3.04
C GLN A 356 4.98 23.95 3.70
N LEU A 357 5.76 22.90 3.47
CA LEU A 357 7.13 22.79 3.98
C LEU A 357 8.06 23.86 3.39
N ILE A 358 8.07 24.03 2.06
CA ILE A 358 8.90 25.03 1.39
C ILE A 358 8.55 26.45 1.86
N GLY A 359 7.27 26.80 1.91
CA GLY A 359 6.83 28.11 2.35
C GLY A 359 7.15 28.38 3.82
N SER A 360 7.04 27.36 4.69
CA SER A 360 7.41 27.49 6.12
C SER A 360 8.90 27.78 6.29
N MET A 361 9.75 27.16 5.48
CA MET A 361 11.18 27.49 5.45
C MET A 361 11.41 28.91 4.93
N GLU A 362 10.76 29.31 3.83
CA GLU A 362 10.87 30.68 3.28
C GLU A 362 10.44 31.76 4.27
N MET A 363 9.49 31.47 5.19
CA MET A 363 9.16 32.34 6.31
C MET A 363 10.32 32.46 7.31
N SER A 364 10.93 31.33 7.71
CA SER A 364 12.06 31.32 8.65
C SER A 364 13.33 31.96 8.10
N GLU A 365 13.55 31.87 6.78
CA GLU A 365 14.65 32.52 6.05
C GLU A 365 14.37 34.01 5.73
N GLY A 366 13.25 34.57 6.22
CA GLY A 366 12.89 35.99 6.00
C GLY A 366 12.49 36.34 4.56
N ARG A 367 12.29 35.37 3.66
CA ARG A 367 11.84 35.61 2.27
C ARG A 367 10.33 35.82 2.17
N VAL A 368 9.81 36.80 2.91
CA VAL A 368 8.38 37.10 3.09
C VAL A 368 7.60 37.13 1.77
N LYS A 369 8.15 37.80 0.73
CA LYS A 369 7.51 37.90 -0.60
C LYS A 369 7.36 36.57 -1.34
N GLN A 370 8.28 35.62 -1.11
CA GLN A 370 8.23 34.30 -1.73
C GLN A 370 7.36 33.37 -0.91
N ALA A 371 7.56 33.35 0.42
CA ALA A 371 6.72 32.65 1.38
C ALA A 371 5.22 32.94 1.16
N HIS A 372 4.83 34.21 0.97
CA HIS A 372 3.44 34.58 0.68
C HIS A 372 2.90 33.86 -0.56
N ARG A 373 3.66 33.83 -1.67
CA ARG A 373 3.25 33.19 -2.92
C ARG A 373 3.11 31.68 -2.75
N THR A 374 4.09 31.05 -2.11
CA THR A 374 4.11 29.61 -1.84
C THR A 374 2.96 29.19 -0.93
N MET A 375 2.73 29.94 0.15
CA MET A 375 1.63 29.75 1.09
C MET A 375 0.25 30.01 0.46
N THR A 376 0.11 31.00 -0.44
CA THR A 376 -1.15 31.25 -1.15
C THR A 376 -1.52 30.05 -2.04
N LYS A 377 -0.57 29.51 -2.81
CA LYS A 377 -0.80 28.29 -3.61
C LYS A 377 -1.15 27.07 -2.73
N CYS A 378 -0.44 26.89 -1.61
CA CYS A 378 -0.74 25.84 -0.65
C CYS A 378 -2.19 25.98 -0.12
N LEU A 379 -2.60 27.19 0.25
CA LEU A 379 -3.94 27.52 0.73
C LEU A 379 -5.02 27.23 -0.32
N GLU A 380 -4.78 27.57 -1.59
CA GLU A 380 -5.70 27.28 -2.70
C GLU A 380 -5.96 25.77 -2.82
N ILE A 381 -4.89 24.95 -2.85
CA ILE A 381 -5.01 23.48 -2.95
C ILE A 381 -5.69 22.90 -1.70
N GLN A 382 -5.26 23.30 -0.49
CA GLN A 382 -5.86 22.82 0.77
C GLN A 382 -7.33 23.24 0.93
N SER A 383 -7.73 24.37 0.35
CA SER A 383 -9.14 24.81 0.34
C SER A 383 -10.00 23.99 -0.61
N LEU A 384 -9.44 23.52 -1.73
CA LEU A 384 -10.12 22.62 -2.67
C LEU A 384 -10.21 21.19 -2.12
N PHE A 385 -9.13 20.65 -1.54
CA PHE A 385 -9.05 19.26 -1.08
C PHE A 385 -9.76 19.02 0.26
N TYR A 386 -9.47 19.86 1.26
CA TYR A 386 -9.97 19.65 2.63
C TYR A 386 -11.12 20.59 3.01
N GLY A 387 -11.39 21.61 2.20
CA GLY A 387 -12.34 22.67 2.49
C GLY A 387 -11.78 23.76 3.43
N PRO A 388 -12.37 24.97 3.41
CA PRO A 388 -11.87 26.14 4.16
C PRO A 388 -12.03 26.00 5.69
N ARG A 389 -12.79 25.01 6.17
CA ARG A 389 -13.01 24.78 7.61
C ARG A 389 -11.99 23.83 8.25
N HIS A 390 -11.19 23.12 7.45
CA HIS A 390 -10.23 22.13 7.93
C HIS A 390 -9.08 22.76 8.74
N LYS A 391 -8.49 21.98 9.66
CA LYS A 391 -7.45 22.45 10.60
C LYS A 391 -6.20 22.95 9.88
N MET A 392 -5.74 22.22 8.86
CA MET A 392 -4.55 22.63 8.08
C MET A 392 -4.83 23.89 7.27
N THR A 393 -5.92 23.91 6.50
CA THR A 393 -6.33 25.06 5.68
C THR A 393 -6.45 26.35 6.50
N LYS A 394 -7.02 26.28 7.72
CA LYS A 394 -7.06 27.41 8.67
C LYS A 394 -5.70 27.85 9.19
N ALA A 395 -4.75 26.94 9.36
CA ALA A 395 -3.39 27.28 9.77
C ALA A 395 -2.65 28.00 8.63
N THR A 396 -2.75 27.48 7.41
CA THR A 396 -2.18 28.08 6.20
C THR A 396 -2.81 29.44 5.90
N GLN A 397 -4.14 29.60 6.07
CA GLN A 397 -4.81 30.90 5.96
C GLN A 397 -4.22 31.94 6.92
N LYS A 398 -4.04 31.58 8.21
CA LYS A 398 -3.40 32.47 9.19
C LYS A 398 -1.97 32.86 8.80
N ALA A 399 -1.21 31.94 8.21
CA ALA A 399 0.13 32.23 7.70
C ALA A 399 0.09 33.20 6.51
N VAL A 400 -0.81 32.99 5.54
CA VAL A 400 -1.04 33.91 4.41
C VAL A 400 -1.47 35.30 4.91
N ASP A 401 -2.44 35.39 5.81
CA ASP A 401 -2.96 36.64 6.37
C ASP A 401 -1.85 37.44 7.10
N MET A 402 -0.99 36.75 7.84
CA MET A 402 0.17 37.34 8.51
C MET A 402 1.21 37.86 7.50
N LEU A 403 1.51 37.08 6.46
CA LEU A 403 2.46 37.46 5.41
C LEU A 403 1.93 38.61 4.53
N ALA A 404 0.62 38.69 4.30
CA ALA A 404 -0.02 39.76 3.53
C ALA A 404 0.07 41.12 4.25
N ARG A 405 0.06 41.11 5.59
CA ARG A 405 0.21 42.32 6.44
C ARG A 405 1.65 42.84 6.50
N ALA A 406 2.65 42.08 6.04
CA ALA A 406 4.02 42.53 6.03
C ALA A 406 4.20 43.67 5.00
N PRO A 407 4.95 44.75 5.33
CA PRO A 407 5.04 45.95 4.49
C PRO A 407 5.57 45.64 3.08
N GLU A 408 6.53 44.72 2.99
CA GLU A 408 7.10 44.17 1.76
C GLU A 408 6.09 43.60 0.76
N VAL A 409 5.00 43.01 1.26
CA VAL A 409 3.96 42.38 0.45
C VAL A 409 2.83 43.39 0.19
N ALA A 410 2.42 44.13 1.23
CA ALA A 410 1.41 45.17 1.14
C ALA A 410 1.78 46.27 0.12
N GLU A 411 3.03 46.76 0.13
CA GLU A 411 3.52 47.72 -0.87
C GLU A 411 3.44 47.16 -2.30
N ARG A 412 3.74 45.87 -2.48
CA ARG A 412 3.67 45.23 -3.80
C ARG A 412 2.24 45.13 -4.29
N GLN A 413 1.32 44.74 -3.42
CA GLN A 413 -0.11 44.68 -3.72
C GLN A 413 -0.66 46.08 -4.04
N GLN A 414 -0.27 47.12 -3.30
CA GLN A 414 -0.65 48.51 -3.61
C GLN A 414 -0.05 49.01 -4.94
N ARG A 415 1.20 48.65 -5.27
CA ARG A 415 1.81 49.00 -6.56
C ARG A 415 1.20 48.24 -7.75
N GLN A 416 0.70 47.02 -7.55
CA GLN A 416 -0.03 46.26 -8.57
C GLN A 416 -1.51 46.63 -8.67
N GLY A 417 -2.11 47.14 -7.58
CA GLY A 417 -3.50 47.63 -7.53
C GLY A 417 -3.67 49.09 -7.94
N ARG A 418 -2.59 49.87 -8.11
CA ARG A 418 -2.68 51.17 -8.80
C ARG A 418 -2.89 50.91 -10.29
N PRO A 419 -3.99 51.40 -10.91
CA PRO A 419 -4.05 51.47 -12.36
C PRO A 419 -2.89 52.36 -12.82
N SER A 420 -2.16 51.91 -13.84
CA SER A 420 -1.18 52.74 -14.50
C SER A 420 -1.90 53.95 -15.12
N ASN A 421 -1.56 55.16 -14.65
CA ASN A 421 -1.92 56.41 -15.31
C ASN A 421 -1.11 56.54 -16.61
N LEU A 422 -1.41 55.67 -17.58
CA LEU A 422 -1.10 55.87 -18.98
C LEU A 422 -2.22 56.72 -19.59
N SER A 423 -1.85 57.60 -20.53
CA SER A 423 -2.73 58.66 -21.03
C SER A 423 -4.02 58.14 -21.69
N PRO A 424 -5.07 58.98 -21.84
CA PRO A 424 -6.33 58.58 -22.49
C PRO A 424 -6.24 58.12 -23.96
N TYR A 425 -5.05 58.20 -24.59
CA TYR A 425 -4.83 57.89 -26.00
C TYR A 425 -3.88 56.70 -26.19
N ALA A 426 -4.36 55.50 -25.84
CA ALA A 426 -3.74 54.23 -26.24
C ALA A 426 -4.77 53.08 -26.31
N VAL A 427 -5.81 53.24 -27.14
CA VAL A 427 -6.65 52.10 -27.54
C VAL A 427 -5.84 51.22 -28.49
N SER A 428 -5.25 50.15 -27.96
CA SER A 428 -4.60 49.10 -28.74
C SER A 428 -5.09 47.73 -28.29
N SER A 429 -5.83 47.09 -29.18
CA SER A 429 -6.49 45.80 -29.01
C SER A 429 -5.62 44.72 -28.35
N SER A 430 -6.12 44.15 -27.25
CA SER A 430 -5.74 42.80 -26.80
C SER A 430 -6.90 42.15 -26.06
N LEU A 431 -7.93 41.78 -26.84
CA LEU A 431 -8.98 40.85 -26.42
C LEU A 431 -8.35 39.47 -26.14
N VAL A 432 -7.89 39.25 -24.90
CA VAL A 432 -7.65 37.90 -24.41
C VAL A 432 -9.00 37.28 -24.09
N THR A 433 -9.53 36.55 -25.07
CA THR A 433 -10.78 35.80 -24.93
C THR A 433 -10.59 34.73 -23.84
N LEU A 434 -11.07 35.01 -22.63
CA LEU A 434 -11.29 33.97 -21.61
C LEU A 434 -12.34 32.99 -22.15
N LYS A 435 -11.87 31.92 -22.79
CA LYS A 435 -12.69 30.71 -22.97
C LYS A 435 -12.97 30.15 -21.59
N LEU A 436 -14.11 30.56 -21.04
CA LEU A 436 -14.81 29.83 -20.00
C LEU A 436 -15.11 28.43 -20.53
N TYR A 437 -14.21 27.48 -20.24
CA TYR A 437 -14.57 26.08 -20.26
C TYR A 437 -15.57 25.86 -19.12
N PRO A 438 -16.77 25.28 -19.38
CA PRO A 438 -17.60 24.80 -18.29
C PRO A 438 -16.81 23.72 -17.51
N PRO A 439 -17.00 23.61 -16.19
CA PRO A 439 -16.37 22.55 -15.42
C PRO A 439 -16.83 21.19 -15.95
N PRO A 440 -15.96 20.16 -16.00
CA PRO A 440 -16.38 18.81 -16.30
C PRO A 440 -17.35 18.31 -15.22
N ASP A 441 -18.41 17.60 -15.63
CA ASP A 441 -19.39 17.05 -14.71
C ASP A 441 -18.75 16.08 -13.70
N PRO A 442 -19.18 16.09 -12.42
CA PRO A 442 -18.65 15.18 -11.41
C PRO A 442 -19.01 13.72 -11.75
N PRO A 443 -18.07 12.76 -11.61
CA PRO A 443 -18.16 11.42 -12.21
C PRO A 443 -19.19 10.45 -11.59
N TRP A 444 -20.11 10.92 -10.74
CA TRP A 444 -21.12 10.09 -10.07
C TRP A 444 -22.55 10.21 -10.65
N LYS A 445 -22.75 10.97 -11.75
CA LYS A 445 -24.08 11.21 -12.35
C LYS A 445 -24.40 10.43 -13.63
N THR A 446 -23.99 9.16 -13.72
CA THR A 446 -24.41 8.25 -14.81
C THR A 446 -24.73 6.82 -14.35
N PHE A 447 -25.59 6.64 -13.34
CA PHE A 447 -26.39 5.41 -13.24
C PHE A 447 -27.82 5.68 -12.72
N SER A 448 -28.76 5.68 -13.65
CA SER A 448 -30.19 5.61 -13.36
C SER A 448 -30.60 4.18 -12.99
N SER A 449 -30.65 3.86 -11.69
CA SER A 449 -31.24 2.60 -11.22
C SER A 449 -32.78 2.70 -11.19
N PRO A 450 -33.50 1.62 -11.54
CA PRO A 450 -34.96 1.60 -11.55
C PRO A 450 -35.55 1.53 -10.13
N ARG A 451 -36.78 2.05 -10.00
CA ARG A 451 -37.56 2.10 -8.76
C ARG A 451 -37.74 0.70 -8.14
N LYS A 452 -37.53 0.58 -6.82
CA LYS A 452 -38.23 -0.39 -5.96
C LYS A 452 -38.72 0.28 -4.69
N ALA A 453 -39.73 -0.35 -4.07
CA ALA A 453 -40.70 0.30 -3.21
C ALA A 453 -40.28 0.47 -1.74
N ASN A 454 -41.03 1.31 -1.04
CA ASN A 454 -40.94 1.56 0.40
C ASN A 454 -41.10 0.28 1.23
N SER A 455 -40.28 0.13 2.27
CA SER A 455 -40.75 -0.39 3.56
C SER A 455 -39.95 0.26 4.69
N SER A 456 -40.66 1.00 5.54
CA SER A 456 -40.16 1.72 6.71
C SER A 456 -39.80 0.79 7.87
N LEU A 457 -38.72 1.08 8.59
CA LEU A 457 -38.59 0.89 10.05
C LEU A 457 -37.40 1.70 10.58
N SER A 458 -37.42 2.04 11.87
CA SER A 458 -36.85 3.29 12.37
C SER A 458 -35.88 3.15 13.56
N GLY A 459 -34.62 3.58 13.35
CA GLY A 459 -33.66 4.06 14.36
C GLY A 459 -33.13 3.08 15.43
N PRO A 460 -32.27 3.54 16.35
CA PRO A 460 -31.53 4.81 16.34
C PRO A 460 -29.99 4.69 16.48
N ASP A 461 -29.31 5.76 16.09
CA ASP A 461 -28.03 6.33 16.56
C ASP A 461 -27.03 5.47 17.36
N THR A 462 -25.78 5.39 16.87
CA THR A 462 -24.58 5.27 17.72
C THR A 462 -23.36 5.91 17.04
N GLU A 463 -22.36 6.31 17.83
CA GLU A 463 -21.47 7.43 17.52
C GLU A 463 -20.28 7.15 16.56
N LEU A 464 -19.79 8.24 15.96
CA LEU A 464 -18.62 8.27 15.07
C LEU A 464 -17.29 8.27 15.84
N CYS A 465 -16.60 7.12 15.90
CA CYS A 465 -15.19 7.08 16.32
C CYS A 465 -14.26 7.52 15.18
N SER A 466 -13.83 8.78 15.21
CA SER A 466 -12.83 9.31 14.27
C SER A 466 -11.38 9.02 14.75
N PHE A 467 -10.68 8.08 14.10
CA PHE A 467 -9.25 7.87 14.33
C PHE A 467 -8.42 9.00 13.71
N SER A 468 -7.73 9.78 14.55
CA SER A 468 -6.90 10.90 14.13
C SER A 468 -5.48 10.48 13.76
N ARG A 469 -5.09 10.62 12.49
CA ARG A 469 -3.68 10.71 12.10
C ARG A 469 -3.13 12.07 12.55
N ALA A 470 -2.11 12.08 13.39
CA ALA A 470 -1.55 13.31 13.96
C ALA A 470 -0.53 14.00 13.01
N PRO A 471 -0.67 15.30 12.74
CA PRO A 471 0.41 16.12 12.20
C PRO A 471 1.14 16.87 13.33
N PHE A 472 2.47 16.85 13.30
CA PHE A 472 3.33 17.52 14.29
C PHE A 472 3.16 19.05 14.29
N SER A 473 3.00 19.63 15.48
CA SER A 473 3.16 21.06 15.72
C SER A 473 4.58 21.35 16.19
N CYS A 474 5.34 22.13 15.41
CA CYS A 474 6.66 22.61 15.82
C CYS A 474 6.51 23.95 16.55
N SER A 475 6.50 23.93 17.89
CA SER A 475 6.47 25.14 18.71
C SER A 475 7.88 25.53 19.15
N LEU A 476 8.47 26.51 18.47
CA LEU A 476 9.70 27.18 18.93
C LEU A 476 9.41 27.97 20.21
N GLY A 477 10.11 27.65 21.29
CA GLY A 477 10.02 28.35 22.57
C GLY A 477 11.40 28.54 23.19
N SER A 478 11.97 29.73 23.00
CA SER A 478 13.28 30.11 23.55
C SER A 478 13.25 30.15 25.08
N LYS A 479 14.28 29.59 25.72
CA LYS A 479 14.75 30.06 27.04
C LYS A 479 16.27 30.07 27.10
N GLU A 480 16.79 31.21 27.55
CA GLU A 480 18.22 31.49 27.66
C GLU A 480 18.86 30.80 28.87
N SER A 481 20.18 30.68 28.81
CA SER A 481 21.02 30.15 29.87
C SER A 481 21.15 31.11 31.05
N SER A 482 21.27 30.55 32.26
CA SER A 482 21.89 31.24 33.39
C SER A 482 22.69 30.23 34.22
N LEU A 483 24.01 30.36 34.16
CA LEU A 483 24.96 29.63 35.00
C LEU A 483 25.00 30.23 36.40
N ARG A 484 25.01 29.39 37.44
CA ARG A 484 25.69 29.70 38.71
C ARG A 484 26.17 28.43 39.41
N ASN A 485 27.46 28.42 39.73
CA ASN A 485 28.10 27.39 40.54
C ASN A 485 27.73 27.53 42.02
N SER A 486 27.65 26.40 42.72
CA SER A 486 28.16 26.29 44.11
C SER A 486 28.33 24.82 44.50
N SER A 487 29.59 24.42 44.71
CA SER A 487 29.94 23.19 45.46
C SER A 487 29.61 23.36 46.95
N ILE A 488 29.45 22.26 47.69
CA ILE A 488 30.01 22.00 49.06
C ILE A 488 29.50 20.65 49.61
N ASP A 489 30.46 19.74 49.80
CA ASP A 489 30.74 18.81 50.91
C ASP A 489 29.69 17.90 51.61
N SER A 490 30.00 16.58 51.52
CA SER A 490 30.17 15.57 52.60
C SER A 490 29.11 15.26 53.67
N CYS A 491 28.76 13.96 53.77
CA CYS A 491 28.87 13.07 54.96
C CYS A 491 28.24 11.70 54.62
N THR A 492 28.96 10.57 54.43
CA THR A 492 29.68 9.66 55.37
C THR A 492 28.84 8.70 56.23
N MET A 493 29.32 7.45 56.29
CA MET A 493 29.03 6.32 57.20
C MET A 493 27.85 5.37 56.90
N GLY A 494 28.15 4.06 56.99
CA GLY A 494 27.18 2.96 56.87
C GLY A 494 27.78 1.60 56.49
N GLU A 495 28.87 1.16 57.13
CA GLU A 495 29.50 -0.15 56.85
C GLU A 495 28.62 -1.34 57.30
N THR A 496 28.77 -2.50 56.65
CA THR A 496 29.04 -3.76 57.36
C THR A 496 29.63 -4.83 56.42
N GLN A 497 30.67 -5.51 56.90
CA GLN A 497 31.43 -6.54 56.18
C GLN A 497 30.88 -7.95 56.47
N THR A 498 31.19 -8.93 55.59
CA THR A 498 31.95 -10.18 55.88
C THR A 498 31.81 -11.17 54.69
N SER A 499 32.89 -11.50 53.95
CA SER A 499 33.70 -12.75 54.02
C SER A 499 32.91 -14.06 53.79
N SER A 500 33.34 -15.10 53.06
CA SER A 500 34.63 -15.51 52.45
C SER A 500 34.36 -16.74 51.53
N SER A 501 35.25 -17.42 50.78
CA SER A 501 36.70 -17.34 50.52
C SER A 501 37.06 -18.07 49.19
N MET A 502 38.37 -18.14 48.85
CA MET A 502 39.11 -19.19 48.10
C MET A 502 38.54 -19.75 46.77
N MET A 503 39.17 -19.45 45.61
CA MET A 503 40.43 -20.02 45.09
C MET A 503 40.43 -21.53 44.79
N HIS A 504 40.55 -21.89 43.51
CA HIS A 504 41.75 -22.58 43.04
C HIS A 504 42.05 -22.37 41.54
N SER A 505 43.34 -22.30 41.23
CA SER A 505 43.91 -22.07 39.90
C SER A 505 44.25 -23.37 39.17
N GLY A 506 44.16 -23.38 37.84
CA GLY A 506 44.63 -24.49 37.01
C GLY A 506 44.99 -24.07 35.59
N LYS A 507 46.24 -23.62 35.37
CA LYS A 507 46.84 -23.57 34.03
C LYS A 507 47.24 -24.98 33.61
N LEU A 508 47.05 -25.33 32.34
CA LEU A 508 48.03 -26.07 31.51
C LEU A 508 47.62 -26.01 30.03
N SER A 509 48.48 -26.49 29.15
CA SER A 509 48.70 -25.92 27.81
C SER A 509 49.14 -26.94 26.76
N PHE A 510 49.17 -26.49 25.49
CA PHE A 510 49.84 -27.05 24.29
C PHE A 510 49.06 -28.04 23.37
N THR A 511 49.03 -27.64 22.08
CA THR A 511 49.08 -28.45 20.82
C THR A 511 48.01 -29.52 20.55
N ASN A 512 47.57 -29.73 19.30
CA ASN A 512 48.08 -29.30 17.98
C ASN A 512 47.09 -28.40 17.22
#